data_AF-A0A2A2SIM7-F1
#
_entry.id   AF-A0A2A2SIM7-F1
#
_cell.length_a   1.000
_cell.length_b   1.000
_cell.length_c   1.000
_cell.angle_alpha   90.00
_cell.angle_beta   90.00
_cell.angle_gamma   90.00
#
_symmetry.space_group_name_H-M   'P 1'
#
loop_
_entity.id
_entity.type
_entity.pdbx_description
1 polymer ?
#
loop_
_entity_poly.entity_id
_entity_poly.type
_entity_poly.pdbx_seq_one_letter_code
_entity_poly.pdbx_strand_id
1 'polypeptide(L)'
;MVHTTVAQRDGHPGYARAKAGDPDAALTLAIDLLDGAAIETLQSAIAGRPALLLPVIADETTGFNAIPDAMAQVLGRALDLPVIAGEIVQTNKVGHTRAPAFQRLVTPAMFDGQVQQGAAYVLVDDHVGLGGTLANLRGYVEARGGSVIAITTLTESRDAKRILLRPETRDVLWQRHGEELDQLWRAQFGHGIDCLTEVEALQLCRQQSVAGIEGFLAKAAIEARGRGLAPAV
;
A
#
# COMPACT_ATOMS: atom_id res chain seq x y z
N MET A 1 -11.04 3.57 0.79
CA MET A 1 -12.02 3.85 1.86
C MET A 1 -11.31 3.77 3.19
N VAL A 2 -11.79 4.52 4.18
CA VAL A 2 -11.25 4.54 5.55
C VAL A 2 -12.39 4.29 6.52
N HIS A 3 -12.21 3.37 7.46
CA HIS A 3 -13.29 2.93 8.33
C HIS A 3 -13.38 3.68 9.67
N THR A 4 -12.26 4.13 10.23
CA THR A 4 -12.25 4.78 11.54
C THR A 4 -11.08 5.76 11.69
N THR A 5 -11.01 6.42 12.85
CA THR A 5 -9.91 7.33 13.18
C THR A 5 -8.79 6.63 13.95
N VAL A 6 -7.57 7.17 13.86
CA VAL A 6 -6.44 6.70 14.68
C VAL A 6 -6.78 6.72 16.17
N ALA A 7 -7.49 7.74 16.63
CA ALA A 7 -7.88 7.85 18.04
C ALA A 7 -8.83 6.72 18.49
N GLN A 8 -9.80 6.34 17.65
CA GLN A 8 -10.72 5.24 17.96
C GLN A 8 -10.01 3.89 17.95
N ARG A 9 -9.16 3.65 16.95
CA ARG A 9 -8.33 2.43 16.88
C ARG A 9 -7.42 2.31 18.10
N ASP A 10 -6.69 3.37 18.44
CA ASP A 10 -5.73 3.35 19.54
C ASP A 10 -6.42 3.23 20.91
N GLY A 11 -7.67 3.67 21.02
CA GLY A 11 -8.52 3.49 22.21
C GLY A 11 -9.15 2.11 22.36
N HIS A 12 -9.09 1.25 21.33
CA HIS A 12 -9.72 -0.06 21.37
C HIS A 12 -8.91 -1.05 22.24
N PRO A 13 -9.52 -1.76 23.21
CA PRO A 13 -8.80 -2.60 24.17
C PRO A 13 -8.03 -3.76 23.51
N GLY A 14 -8.51 -4.25 22.37
CA GLY A 14 -7.86 -5.30 21.59
C GLY A 14 -6.70 -4.83 20.71
N TYR A 15 -6.49 -3.51 20.51
CA TYR A 15 -5.58 -3.03 19.45
C TYR A 15 -4.14 -3.48 19.61
N ALA A 16 -3.56 -3.34 20.81
CA ALA A 16 -2.17 -3.73 21.04
C ALA A 16 -1.93 -5.23 20.77
N ARG A 17 -2.88 -6.08 21.20
CA ARG A 17 -2.85 -7.53 20.95
C ARG A 17 -3.02 -7.86 19.47
N ALA A 18 -4.01 -7.25 18.81
CA ALA A 18 -4.26 -7.42 17.39
C ALA A 18 -3.03 -7.04 16.53
N LYS A 19 -2.39 -5.91 16.85
CA LYS A 19 -1.18 -5.45 16.17
C LYS A 19 0.04 -6.35 16.43
N ALA A 20 0.03 -7.08 17.55
CA ALA A 20 1.03 -8.09 17.91
C ALA A 20 0.71 -9.49 17.36
N GLY A 21 -0.38 -9.65 16.59
CA GLY A 21 -0.70 -10.88 15.88
C GLY A 21 -1.78 -11.75 16.52
N ASP A 22 -2.47 -11.27 17.54
CA ASP A 22 -3.59 -11.99 18.17
C ASP A 22 -4.83 -11.98 17.25
N PRO A 23 -5.24 -13.13 16.69
CA PRO A 23 -6.31 -13.19 15.69
C PRO A 23 -7.69 -12.89 16.30
N ASP A 24 -7.95 -13.31 17.54
CA ASP A 24 -9.24 -13.07 18.19
C ASP A 24 -9.41 -11.58 18.49
N ALA A 25 -8.36 -10.93 19.03
CA ALA A 25 -8.36 -9.51 19.27
C ALA A 25 -8.49 -8.69 17.97
N ALA A 26 -7.87 -9.16 16.88
CA ALA A 26 -7.97 -8.52 15.58
C ALA A 26 -9.37 -8.65 14.99
N LEU A 27 -10.01 -9.81 15.11
CA LEU A 27 -11.37 -10.03 14.64
C LEU A 27 -12.38 -9.17 15.40
N THR A 28 -12.29 -9.13 16.74
CA THR A 28 -13.14 -8.25 17.56
C THR A 28 -12.92 -6.79 17.16
N LEU A 29 -11.66 -6.35 17.03
CA LEU A 29 -11.35 -4.98 16.62
C LEU A 29 -11.92 -4.64 15.24
N ALA A 30 -11.83 -5.54 14.26
CA ALA A 30 -12.39 -5.33 12.93
C ALA A 30 -13.92 -5.24 12.97
N ILE A 31 -14.61 -6.11 13.72
CA ILE A 31 -16.06 -6.07 13.90
C ILE A 31 -16.50 -4.74 14.53
N ASP A 32 -15.77 -4.26 15.54
CA ASP A 32 -16.16 -3.07 16.32
C ASP A 32 -15.89 -1.76 15.57
N LEU A 33 -14.89 -1.73 14.67
CA LEU A 33 -14.38 -0.49 14.06
C LEU A 33 -14.61 -0.35 12.55
N LEU A 34 -15.03 -1.41 11.85
CA LEU A 34 -15.38 -1.28 10.43
C LEU A 34 -16.68 -0.51 10.27
N ASP A 35 -16.58 0.68 9.66
CA ASP A 35 -17.74 1.52 9.38
C ASP A 35 -18.61 0.97 8.22
N GLY A 36 -19.91 0.91 8.46
CA GLY A 36 -20.91 0.43 7.50
C GLY A 36 -21.00 1.31 6.25
N ALA A 37 -20.92 2.64 6.38
CA ALA A 37 -20.98 3.54 5.23
C ALA A 37 -19.74 3.39 4.33
N ALA A 38 -18.55 3.17 4.92
CA ALA A 38 -17.35 2.81 4.19
C ALA A 38 -17.48 1.45 3.46
N ILE A 39 -18.17 0.47 4.05
CA ILE A 39 -18.48 -0.82 3.41
C ILE A 39 -19.43 -0.63 2.22
N GLU A 40 -20.49 0.16 2.36
CA GLU A 40 -21.42 0.48 1.26
C GLU A 40 -20.72 1.21 0.11
N THR A 41 -19.81 2.14 0.45
CA THR A 41 -18.98 2.83 -0.54
C THR A 41 -18.05 1.84 -1.27
N LEU A 42 -17.45 0.90 -0.53
CA LEU A 42 -16.62 -0.16 -1.11
C LEU A 42 -17.44 -1.06 -2.05
N GLN A 43 -18.63 -1.49 -1.61
CA GLN A 43 -19.54 -2.31 -2.43
C GLN A 43 -19.91 -1.60 -3.73
N SER A 44 -20.23 -0.31 -3.65
CA SER A 44 -20.54 0.53 -4.81
C SER A 44 -19.35 0.65 -5.76
N ALA A 45 -18.13 0.81 -5.24
CA ALA A 45 -16.90 0.87 -6.04
C ALA A 45 -16.59 -0.47 -6.74
N ILE A 46 -16.85 -1.60 -6.08
CA ILE A 46 -16.71 -2.93 -6.67
C ILE A 46 -17.74 -3.15 -7.77
N ALA A 47 -18.95 -2.58 -7.62
CA ALA A 47 -20.02 -2.62 -8.61
C ALA A 47 -20.41 -4.05 -9.04
N GLY A 48 -20.42 -5.00 -8.09
CA GLY A 48 -20.78 -6.40 -8.33
C GLY A 48 -19.78 -7.19 -9.18
N ARG A 49 -18.61 -6.63 -9.50
CA ARG A 49 -17.54 -7.35 -10.20
C ARG A 49 -16.96 -8.43 -9.29
N PRO A 50 -16.62 -9.63 -9.83
CA PRO A 50 -15.88 -10.61 -9.06
C PRO A 50 -14.52 -10.01 -8.66
N ALA A 51 -14.20 -10.04 -7.38
CA ALA A 51 -12.97 -9.46 -6.84
C ALA A 51 -12.41 -10.30 -5.69
N LEU A 52 -11.10 -10.19 -5.49
CA LEU A 52 -10.36 -10.86 -4.42
C LEU A 52 -9.97 -9.83 -3.36
N LEU A 53 -10.28 -10.10 -2.09
CA LEU A 53 -9.79 -9.29 -0.97
C LEU A 53 -8.35 -9.71 -0.65
N LEU A 54 -7.41 -8.78 -0.82
CA LEU A 54 -5.98 -9.00 -0.59
C LEU A 54 -5.52 -8.19 0.63
N PRO A 55 -5.43 -8.82 1.82
CA PRO A 55 -4.87 -8.17 3.00
C PRO A 55 -3.36 -7.98 2.86
N VAL A 56 -2.84 -6.84 3.30
CA VAL A 56 -1.40 -6.58 3.42
C VAL A 56 -0.86 -7.39 4.59
N ILE A 57 -0.23 -8.53 4.29
CA ILE A 57 0.38 -9.42 5.28
C ILE A 57 1.89 -9.40 5.07
N ALA A 58 2.64 -9.32 6.16
CA ALA A 58 4.10 -9.45 6.13
C ALA A 58 4.50 -10.91 6.39
N ASP A 59 5.60 -11.35 5.79
CA ASP A 59 6.15 -12.68 6.02
C ASP A 59 6.45 -12.92 7.53
N GLU A 60 6.28 -14.17 7.98
CA GLU A 60 6.30 -14.61 9.39
C GLU A 60 7.56 -14.16 10.14
N THR A 61 8.67 -13.99 9.41
CA THR A 61 9.96 -13.54 9.93
C THR A 61 10.00 -12.06 10.35
N THR A 62 9.07 -11.24 9.85
CA THR A 62 9.09 -9.76 10.00
C THR A 62 8.10 -9.23 11.05
N GLY A 63 7.22 -10.11 11.55
CA GLY A 63 6.21 -9.85 12.57
C GLY A 63 4.79 -9.89 11.98
N PHE A 64 3.89 -10.61 12.65
CA PHE A 64 2.52 -10.83 12.18
C PHE A 64 1.55 -9.77 12.73
N ASN A 65 1.12 -8.83 11.89
CA ASN A 65 0.01 -7.93 12.20
C ASN A 65 -1.30 -8.59 11.73
N ALA A 66 -2.18 -8.98 12.65
CA ALA A 66 -3.40 -9.71 12.31
C ALA A 66 -4.55 -8.81 11.83
N ILE A 67 -4.42 -7.48 11.93
CA ILE A 67 -5.51 -6.54 11.65
C ILE A 67 -5.95 -6.56 10.17
N PRO A 68 -5.04 -6.47 9.16
CA PRO A 68 -5.45 -6.48 7.75
C PRO A 68 -6.20 -7.76 7.36
N ASP A 69 -5.74 -8.91 7.83
CA ASP A 69 -6.40 -10.20 7.58
C ASP A 69 -7.79 -10.22 8.24
N ALA A 70 -7.89 -9.89 9.53
CA ALA A 70 -9.18 -9.85 10.23
C ALA A 70 -10.20 -8.91 9.54
N MET A 71 -9.74 -7.74 9.07
CA MET A 71 -10.58 -6.86 8.26
C MET A 71 -11.05 -7.53 6.98
N ALA A 72 -10.15 -8.18 6.24
CA ALA A 72 -10.50 -8.88 5.01
C ALA A 72 -11.52 -10.00 5.27
N GLN A 73 -11.40 -10.74 6.38
CA GLN A 73 -12.38 -11.76 6.78
C GLN A 73 -13.78 -11.17 7.05
N VAL A 74 -13.86 -10.04 7.77
CA VAL A 74 -15.15 -9.38 8.05
C VAL A 74 -15.76 -8.83 6.75
N LEU A 75 -14.94 -8.17 5.92
CA LEU A 75 -15.38 -7.62 4.64
C LEU A 75 -15.80 -8.72 3.65
N GLY A 76 -15.09 -9.86 3.63
CA GLY A 76 -15.40 -10.99 2.76
C GLY A 76 -16.77 -11.57 3.06
N ARG A 77 -17.13 -11.69 4.35
CA ARG A 77 -18.48 -12.09 4.76
C ARG A 77 -19.54 -11.04 4.44
N ALA A 78 -19.23 -9.76 4.65
CA ALA A 78 -20.19 -8.68 4.40
C ALA A 78 -20.49 -8.44 2.91
N LEU A 79 -19.50 -8.69 2.05
CA LEU A 79 -19.56 -8.40 0.61
C LEU A 79 -19.69 -9.65 -0.26
N ASP A 80 -19.67 -10.85 0.34
CA ASP A 80 -19.63 -12.15 -0.34
C ASP A 80 -18.43 -12.24 -1.32
N LEU A 81 -17.24 -11.90 -0.82
CA LEU A 81 -15.99 -11.90 -1.59
C LEU A 81 -14.97 -12.88 -1.00
N PRO A 82 -14.24 -13.63 -1.84
CA PRO A 82 -13.14 -14.47 -1.38
C PRO A 82 -11.98 -13.63 -0.83
N VAL A 83 -11.34 -14.14 0.22
CA VAL A 83 -10.13 -13.58 0.84
C VAL A 83 -8.94 -14.45 0.46
N ILE A 84 -7.89 -13.84 -0.10
CA ILE A 84 -6.66 -14.53 -0.54
C ILE A 84 -5.49 -14.23 0.41
N ALA A 85 -5.70 -14.53 1.69
CA ALA A 85 -4.71 -14.27 2.74
C ALA A 85 -3.47 -15.16 2.58
N GLY A 86 -2.28 -14.55 2.63
CA GLY A 86 -0.99 -15.26 2.60
C GLY A 86 -0.51 -15.68 1.22
N GLU A 87 -1.30 -15.47 0.16
CA GLU A 87 -0.88 -15.78 -1.21
C GLU A 87 0.14 -14.77 -1.77
N ILE A 88 0.04 -13.51 -1.33
CA ILE A 88 1.00 -12.44 -1.61
C ILE A 88 1.40 -11.81 -0.29
N VAL A 89 2.69 -11.85 0.02
CA VAL A 89 3.25 -11.39 1.30
C VAL A 89 4.32 -10.34 1.10
N GLN A 90 4.40 -9.39 2.03
CA GLN A 90 5.47 -8.41 2.08
C GLN A 90 6.75 -9.07 2.64
N THR A 91 7.84 -9.03 1.88
CA THR A 91 9.07 -9.77 2.18
C THR A 91 10.12 -8.97 2.94
N ASN A 92 9.92 -7.66 3.10
CA ASN A 92 10.85 -6.78 3.81
C ASN A 92 10.15 -5.90 4.85
N LYS A 93 10.88 -5.50 5.89
CA LYS A 93 10.38 -4.53 6.87
C LYS A 93 10.66 -3.11 6.41
N VAL A 94 9.60 -2.35 6.11
CA VAL A 94 9.71 -0.91 5.80
C VAL A 94 9.80 -0.08 7.09
N GLY A 95 11.01 0.06 7.64
CA GLY A 95 11.27 0.76 8.90
C GLY A 95 11.23 2.28 8.76
N HIS A 96 10.05 2.89 8.56
CA HIS A 96 9.97 4.32 8.20
C HIS A 96 9.46 5.26 9.29
N THR A 97 9.78 5.03 10.55
CA THR A 97 9.48 6.01 11.61
C THR A 97 10.34 7.26 11.38
N ARG A 98 9.72 8.38 10.95
CA ARG A 98 10.35 9.71 10.70
C ARG A 98 11.31 9.82 9.50
N ALA A 99 11.38 8.83 8.61
CA ALA A 99 12.19 8.95 7.39
C ALA A 99 11.55 9.96 6.39
N PRO A 100 12.33 10.89 5.78
CA PRO A 100 11.85 11.76 4.71
C PRO A 100 11.24 10.95 3.55
N ALA A 101 10.21 11.49 2.88
CA ALA A 101 9.45 10.81 1.81
C ALA A 101 10.33 10.13 0.76
N PHE A 102 11.45 10.76 0.44
CA PHE A 102 12.42 10.28 -0.54
C PHE A 102 13.27 9.08 -0.10
N GLN A 103 13.58 8.94 1.20
CA GLN A 103 14.22 7.73 1.70
C GLN A 103 13.27 6.53 1.65
N ARG A 104 11.95 6.79 1.65
CA ARG A 104 10.94 5.74 1.50
C ARG A 104 10.87 5.18 0.09
N LEU A 105 11.19 5.98 -0.93
CA LEU A 105 11.24 5.53 -2.33
C LEU A 105 12.31 4.48 -2.55
N VAL A 106 13.50 4.64 -1.94
CA VAL A 106 14.61 3.69 -2.14
C VAL A 106 14.49 2.43 -1.29
N THR A 107 13.56 2.38 -0.34
CA THR A 107 13.29 1.21 0.50
C THR A 107 11.80 0.84 0.38
N PRO A 108 11.34 0.49 -0.84
CA PRO A 108 9.94 0.20 -1.11
C PRO A 108 9.50 -1.06 -0.36
N ALA A 109 8.19 -1.21 -0.18
CA ALA A 109 7.64 -2.50 0.24
C ALA A 109 7.80 -3.48 -0.93
N MET A 110 8.46 -4.60 -0.67
CA MET A 110 8.64 -5.68 -1.64
C MET A 110 7.62 -6.77 -1.35
N PHE A 111 7.08 -7.36 -2.41
CA PHE A 111 6.08 -8.42 -2.32
C PHE A 111 6.55 -9.64 -3.10
N ASP A 112 6.14 -10.81 -2.63
CA ASP A 112 6.30 -12.08 -3.33
C ASP A 112 5.00 -12.88 -3.22
N GLY A 113 4.77 -13.79 -4.16
CA GLY A 113 3.54 -14.56 -4.25
C GLY A 113 2.88 -14.51 -5.63
N GLN A 114 1.92 -15.40 -5.85
CA GLN A 114 1.29 -15.57 -7.16
C GLN A 114 0.12 -14.59 -7.34
N VAL A 115 0.14 -13.84 -8.44
CA VAL A 115 -0.99 -13.00 -8.86
C VAL A 115 -1.83 -13.80 -9.87
N GLN A 116 -3.12 -13.97 -9.59
CA GLN A 116 -4.08 -14.47 -10.56
C GLN A 116 -4.28 -13.44 -11.68
N GLN A 117 -3.85 -13.81 -12.90
CA GLN A 117 -4.02 -12.99 -14.10
C GLN A 117 -5.51 -12.76 -14.42
N GLY A 118 -5.84 -11.53 -14.81
CA GLY A 118 -7.21 -11.10 -15.13
C GLY A 118 -8.13 -10.91 -13.93
N ALA A 119 -7.68 -11.22 -12.70
CA ALA A 119 -8.48 -11.02 -11.50
C ALA A 119 -8.47 -9.55 -11.05
N ALA A 120 -9.60 -9.12 -10.48
CA ALA A 120 -9.71 -7.84 -9.80
C ALA A 120 -9.41 -8.00 -8.31
N TYR A 121 -8.72 -7.02 -7.72
CA TYR A 121 -8.26 -7.05 -6.34
C TYR A 121 -8.75 -5.81 -5.58
N VAL A 122 -9.08 -6.04 -4.31
CA VAL A 122 -9.33 -5.00 -3.32
C VAL A 122 -8.26 -5.12 -2.25
N LEU A 123 -7.39 -4.12 -2.14
CA LEU A 123 -6.33 -4.13 -1.14
C LEU A 123 -6.88 -3.72 0.23
N VAL A 124 -6.51 -4.45 1.28
CA VAL A 124 -6.97 -4.21 2.66
C VAL A 124 -5.76 -4.02 3.57
N ASP A 125 -5.70 -2.92 4.33
CA ASP A 125 -4.60 -2.62 5.26
C ASP A 125 -5.09 -1.97 6.56
N ASP A 126 -4.31 -2.02 7.64
CA ASP A 126 -4.70 -1.44 8.93
C ASP A 126 -4.49 0.07 8.99
N HIS A 127 -3.46 0.57 8.30
CA HIS A 127 -3.15 1.99 8.34
C HIS A 127 -2.47 2.48 7.08
N VAL A 128 -2.99 3.58 6.51
CA VAL A 128 -2.30 4.28 5.44
C VAL A 128 -1.69 5.61 5.89
N GLY A 129 -0.37 5.70 5.76
CA GLY A 129 0.40 6.93 5.95
C GLY A 129 0.50 7.75 4.66
N LEU A 130 1.59 7.57 3.92
CA LEU A 130 1.77 8.16 2.59
C LEU A 130 1.23 7.27 1.45
N GLY A 131 0.91 6.01 1.73
CA GLY A 131 0.41 5.07 0.73
C GLY A 131 1.45 4.24 -0.01
N GLY A 132 2.76 4.42 0.26
CA GLY A 132 3.82 3.71 -0.46
C GLY A 132 3.68 2.18 -0.46
N THR A 133 3.32 1.55 0.67
CA THR A 133 3.10 0.09 0.73
C THR A 133 1.97 -0.34 -0.22
N LEU A 134 0.84 0.35 -0.19
CA LEU A 134 -0.33 0.07 -1.03
C LEU A 134 -0.05 0.37 -2.51
N ALA A 135 0.72 1.42 -2.81
CA ALA A 135 1.18 1.75 -4.15
C ALA A 135 2.10 0.66 -4.72
N ASN A 136 3.08 0.19 -3.94
CA ASN A 136 3.97 -0.91 -4.33
C ASN A 136 3.19 -2.22 -4.52
N LEU A 137 2.23 -2.54 -3.64
CA LEU A 137 1.39 -3.74 -3.79
C LEU A 137 0.51 -3.65 -5.04
N ARG A 138 -0.09 -2.49 -5.30
CA ARG A 138 -0.83 -2.23 -6.54
C ARG A 138 0.06 -2.44 -7.76
N GLY A 139 1.25 -1.85 -7.76
CA GLY A 139 2.23 -2.03 -8.82
C GLY A 139 2.62 -3.50 -9.02
N TYR A 140 2.84 -4.24 -7.94
CA TYR A 140 3.16 -5.67 -7.96
C TYR A 140 2.05 -6.50 -8.63
N VAL A 141 0.79 -6.25 -8.25
CA VAL A 141 -0.40 -6.92 -8.80
C VAL A 141 -0.62 -6.55 -10.27
N GLU A 142 -0.61 -5.26 -10.61
CA GLU A 142 -0.87 -4.79 -11.97
C GLU A 142 0.22 -5.21 -12.96
N ALA A 143 1.50 -5.19 -12.55
CA ALA A 143 2.61 -5.65 -13.38
C ALA A 143 2.56 -7.16 -13.70
N ARG A 144 1.79 -7.94 -12.93
CA ARG A 144 1.60 -9.39 -13.11
C ARG A 144 0.23 -9.75 -13.69
N GLY A 145 -0.49 -8.76 -14.24
CA GLY A 145 -1.74 -8.98 -14.96
C GLY A 145 -2.99 -9.02 -14.09
N GLY A 146 -2.91 -8.68 -12.81
CA GLY A 146 -4.08 -8.37 -11.99
C GLY A 146 -4.56 -6.92 -12.17
N SER A 147 -5.70 -6.57 -11.59
CA SER A 147 -6.20 -5.18 -11.56
C SER A 147 -6.63 -4.79 -10.16
N VAL A 148 -6.05 -3.72 -9.60
CA VAL A 148 -6.51 -3.19 -8.31
C VAL A 148 -7.66 -2.22 -8.54
N ILE A 149 -8.85 -2.61 -8.09
CA ILE A 149 -10.09 -1.84 -8.35
C ILE A 149 -10.51 -1.00 -7.15
N ALA A 150 -10.03 -1.32 -5.95
CA ALA A 150 -10.30 -0.55 -4.74
C ALA A 150 -9.21 -0.79 -3.69
N ILE A 151 -9.11 0.15 -2.76
CA ILE A 151 -8.24 0.07 -1.59
C ILE A 151 -9.07 0.48 -0.38
N THR A 152 -9.01 -0.30 0.69
CA THR A 152 -9.65 0.03 1.96
C THR A 152 -8.69 -0.12 3.14
N THR A 153 -8.82 0.77 4.12
CA THR A 153 -7.95 0.78 5.29
C THR A 153 -8.72 1.06 6.57
N LEU A 154 -8.25 0.55 7.71
CA LEU A 154 -8.92 0.85 8.99
C LEU A 154 -8.76 2.33 9.33
N THR A 155 -7.54 2.85 9.21
CA THR A 155 -7.21 4.23 9.58
C THR A 155 -6.28 4.89 8.56
N GLU A 156 -6.25 6.22 8.56
CA GLU A 156 -5.32 7.01 7.74
C GLU A 156 -4.59 8.08 8.56
N SER A 157 -3.40 8.48 8.11
CA SER A 157 -2.70 9.67 8.64
C SER A 157 -3.37 10.96 8.11
N ARG A 158 -3.24 12.09 8.81
CA ARG A 158 -3.84 13.37 8.35
C ARG A 158 -3.38 13.81 6.96
N ASP A 159 -2.17 13.42 6.57
CA ASP A 159 -1.55 13.71 5.26
C ASP A 159 -1.91 12.67 4.18
N ALA A 160 -2.64 11.61 4.52
CA ALA A 160 -3.01 10.50 3.64
C ALA A 160 -4.09 10.87 2.60
N LYS A 161 -4.70 12.06 2.71
CA LYS A 161 -5.69 12.56 1.73
C LYS A 161 -5.17 12.71 0.29
N ARG A 162 -3.89 12.41 0.05
CA ARG A 162 -3.19 12.48 -1.23
C ARG A 162 -2.44 11.18 -1.52
N ILE A 163 -3.09 10.02 -1.38
CA ILE A 163 -2.47 8.75 -1.81
C ILE A 163 -2.64 8.57 -3.31
N LEU A 164 -3.86 8.68 -3.82
CA LEU A 164 -4.17 8.46 -5.24
C LEU A 164 -3.48 9.52 -6.10
N LEU A 165 -2.69 9.05 -7.07
CA LEU A 165 -2.11 9.90 -8.11
C LEU A 165 -3.22 10.59 -8.90
N ARG A 166 -3.21 11.92 -8.91
CA ARG A 166 -4.22 12.70 -9.62
C ARG A 166 -3.87 12.82 -11.10
N PRO A 167 -4.87 12.88 -12.00
CA PRO A 167 -4.64 13.05 -13.43
C PRO A 167 -3.73 14.24 -13.75
N GLU A 168 -3.91 15.38 -13.07
CA GLU A 168 -3.11 16.57 -13.34
C GLU A 168 -1.64 16.38 -12.97
N THR A 169 -1.36 15.73 -11.83
CA THR A 169 0.01 15.44 -11.40
C THR A 169 0.65 14.39 -12.30
N ARG A 170 -0.13 13.37 -12.69
CA ARG A 170 0.29 12.35 -13.65
C ARG A 170 0.71 12.99 -14.98
N ASP A 171 -0.14 13.85 -15.54
CA ASP A 171 0.13 14.48 -16.83
C ASP A 171 1.39 15.35 -16.78
N VAL A 172 1.61 16.08 -15.67
CA VAL A 172 2.86 16.83 -15.46
C VAL A 172 4.07 15.89 -15.37
N LEU A 173 3.94 14.77 -14.67
CA LEU A 173 5.04 13.81 -14.51
C LEU A 173 5.44 13.19 -15.87
N TRP A 174 4.44 12.77 -16.65
CA TRP A 174 4.62 12.24 -17.99
C TRP A 174 5.15 13.30 -18.97
N GLN A 175 4.70 14.55 -18.87
CA GLN A 175 5.20 15.63 -19.72
C GLN A 175 6.68 15.96 -19.42
N ARG A 176 7.08 15.92 -18.15
CA ARG A 176 8.45 16.29 -17.74
C ARG A 176 9.47 15.21 -18.01
N HIS A 177 9.15 13.97 -17.63
CA HIS A 177 10.13 12.88 -17.59
C HIS A 177 9.70 11.67 -18.43
N GLY A 178 8.40 11.50 -18.64
CA GLY A 178 7.83 10.58 -19.62
C GLY A 178 8.34 9.15 -19.55
N GLU A 179 8.51 8.57 -20.73
CA GLU A 179 8.92 7.18 -20.95
C GLU A 179 10.27 6.84 -20.28
N GLU A 180 11.22 7.77 -20.27
CA GLU A 180 12.53 7.56 -19.65
C GLU A 180 12.41 7.26 -18.15
N LEU A 181 11.54 7.99 -17.45
CA LEU A 181 11.27 7.75 -16.03
C LEU A 181 10.44 6.48 -15.81
N ASP A 182 9.47 6.18 -16.68
CA ASP A 182 8.67 4.95 -16.56
C ASP A 182 9.54 3.70 -16.71
N GLN A 183 10.49 3.71 -17.66
CA GLN A 183 11.46 2.63 -17.84
C GLN A 183 12.39 2.47 -16.63
N LEU A 184 12.89 3.58 -16.08
CA LEU A 184 13.67 3.56 -14.85
C LEU A 184 12.87 2.94 -13.70
N TRP A 185 11.60 3.35 -13.54
CA TRP A 185 10.74 2.88 -12.46
C TRP A 185 10.46 1.39 -12.56
N ARG A 186 10.15 0.90 -13.77
CA ARG A 186 9.95 -0.52 -14.02
C ARG A 186 11.21 -1.33 -13.73
N ALA A 187 12.38 -0.82 -14.12
CA ALA A 187 13.64 -1.50 -13.89
C ALA A 187 13.99 -1.60 -12.40
N GLN A 188 13.74 -0.55 -11.61
CA GLN A 188 14.11 -0.49 -10.19
C GLN A 188 13.05 -1.06 -9.25
N PHE A 189 11.78 -0.82 -9.54
CA PHE A 189 10.65 -1.10 -8.63
C PHE A 189 9.66 -2.13 -9.18
N GLY A 190 9.82 -2.56 -10.44
CA GLY A 190 8.98 -3.59 -11.05
C GLY A 190 7.59 -3.11 -11.49
N HIS A 191 7.31 -1.80 -11.39
CA HIS A 191 6.04 -1.20 -11.83
C HIS A 191 6.26 0.19 -12.44
N GLY A 192 5.28 0.65 -13.21
CA GLY A 192 5.32 1.97 -13.86
C GLY A 192 5.05 3.12 -12.91
N ILE A 193 5.28 4.35 -13.39
CA ILE A 193 5.09 5.59 -12.62
C ILE A 193 3.61 5.91 -12.34
N ASP A 194 2.68 5.26 -13.04
CA ASP A 194 1.24 5.37 -12.80
C ASP A 194 0.76 4.67 -11.50
N CYS A 195 1.64 3.88 -10.87
CA CYS A 195 1.38 3.27 -9.57
C CYS A 195 1.85 4.13 -8.39
N LEU A 196 2.57 5.23 -8.66
CA LEU A 196 3.06 6.14 -7.62
C LEU A 196 1.93 6.74 -6.81
N THR A 197 2.24 7.11 -5.56
CA THR A 197 1.38 7.99 -4.79
C THR A 197 1.51 9.44 -5.27
N GLU A 198 0.48 10.26 -5.03
CA GLU A 198 0.52 11.69 -5.38
C GLU A 198 1.73 12.39 -4.74
N VAL A 199 2.06 12.06 -3.49
CA VAL A 199 3.21 12.65 -2.79
C VAL A 199 4.52 12.28 -3.50
N GLU A 200 4.68 11.02 -3.89
CA GLU A 200 5.87 10.56 -4.62
C GLU A 200 5.97 11.23 -5.99
N ALA A 201 4.89 11.24 -6.77
CA ALA A 201 4.85 11.89 -8.07
C ALA A 201 5.17 13.39 -7.99
N LEU A 202 4.63 14.12 -7.00
CA LEU A 202 4.95 15.53 -6.79
C LEU A 202 6.43 15.76 -6.45
N GLN A 203 7.09 14.84 -5.76
CA GLN A 203 8.52 14.93 -5.49
C GLN A 203 9.37 14.73 -6.76
N LEU A 204 8.97 13.81 -7.64
CA LEU A 204 9.63 13.56 -8.92
C LEU A 204 9.40 14.71 -9.91
N CYS A 205 8.20 15.28 -9.93
CA CYS A 205 7.89 16.47 -10.73
C CYS A 205 8.81 17.65 -10.40
N ARG A 206 9.33 17.75 -9.16
CA ARG A 206 10.25 18.84 -8.76
C ARG A 206 11.68 18.66 -9.26
N GLN A 207 12.05 17.46 -9.71
CA GLN A 207 13.38 17.20 -10.24
C GLN A 207 13.54 17.76 -11.64
N GLN A 208 14.76 18.17 -11.98
CA GLN A 208 15.06 18.82 -13.27
C GLN A 208 15.18 17.82 -14.43
N SER A 209 15.56 16.57 -14.15
CA SER A 209 15.75 15.52 -15.15
C SER A 209 15.71 14.12 -14.52
N VAL A 210 15.59 13.08 -15.35
CA VAL A 210 15.66 11.68 -14.92
C VAL A 210 17.02 11.34 -14.30
N ALA A 211 18.12 11.78 -14.91
CA ALA A 211 19.46 11.63 -14.32
C ALA A 211 19.57 12.29 -12.92
N GLY A 212 18.88 13.40 -12.70
CA GLY A 212 18.79 14.03 -11.38
C GLY A 212 18.00 13.19 -10.37
N ILE A 213 16.91 12.55 -10.81
CA ILE A 213 16.15 11.58 -10.02
C ILE A 213 17.02 10.38 -9.64
N GLU A 214 17.75 9.79 -10.60
CA GLU A 214 18.66 8.67 -10.35
C GLU A 214 19.76 9.03 -9.34
N GLY A 215 20.40 10.19 -9.51
CA GLY A 215 21.41 10.67 -8.57
C GLY A 215 20.84 10.89 -7.16
N PHE A 216 19.60 11.36 -7.07
CA PHE A 216 18.89 11.50 -5.81
C PHE A 216 18.60 10.13 -5.17
N LEU A 217 18.09 9.17 -5.94
CA LEU A 217 17.81 7.81 -5.47
C LEU A 217 19.10 7.12 -4.99
N ALA A 218 20.19 7.21 -5.74
CA ALA A 218 21.49 6.68 -5.33
C ALA A 218 21.97 7.29 -3.99
N LYS A 219 21.83 8.60 -3.81
CA LYS A 219 22.19 9.27 -2.54
C LYS A 219 21.32 8.77 -1.38
N ALA A 220 20.00 8.70 -1.59
CA ALA A 220 19.08 8.21 -0.57
C ALA A 220 19.35 6.73 -0.22
N ALA A 221 19.74 5.90 -1.20
CA ALA A 221 20.12 4.51 -0.99
C ALA A 221 21.37 4.38 -0.11
N ILE A 222 22.39 5.22 -0.34
CA ILE A 222 23.59 5.27 0.52
C ILE A 222 23.20 5.62 1.97
N GLU A 223 22.35 6.64 2.16
CA GLU A 223 21.86 7.02 3.49
C GLU A 223 21.06 5.91 4.17
N ALA A 224 20.23 5.17 3.42
CA ALA A 224 19.46 4.04 3.92
C ALA A 224 20.37 2.89 4.37
N ARG A 225 21.40 2.55 3.58
CA ARG A 225 22.41 1.54 3.95
C ARG A 225 23.16 1.94 5.23
N GLY A 226 23.49 3.22 5.39
CA GLY A 226 24.09 3.75 6.61
C GLY A 226 23.22 3.59 7.87
N ARG A 227 21.91 3.34 7.71
CA ARG A 227 20.96 3.06 8.81
C ARG A 227 20.63 1.58 8.97
N GLY A 228 21.32 0.70 8.24
CA GLY A 228 21.09 -0.76 8.29
C GLY A 228 19.86 -1.22 7.49
N LEU A 229 19.33 -0.40 6.58
CA LEU A 229 18.25 -0.80 5.66
C LEU A 229 18.83 -1.31 4.34
N ALA A 230 18.11 -2.21 3.68
CA ALA A 230 18.44 -2.72 2.34
C ALA A 230 17.62 -1.96 1.28
N PRO A 231 18.21 -1.00 0.54
CA PRO A 231 17.50 -0.30 -0.52
C PRO A 231 17.33 -1.18 -1.77
N ALA A 232 16.28 -0.90 -2.54
CA ALA A 232 15.99 -1.53 -3.84
C ALA A 232 16.77 -0.93 -5.01
N VAL A 233 17.58 0.11 -4.74
CA VAL A 233 18.37 0.88 -5.71
C VAL A 233 19.86 0.85 -5.35
#